data_AF-A0A3D8Q575-F1
#
_entry.id   AF-A0A3D8Q575-F1
#
_cell.length_a   1.000
_cell.length_b   1.000
_cell.length_c   1.000
_cell.angle_alpha   90.00
_cell.angle_beta   90.00
_cell.angle_gamma   90.00
#
_symmetry.space_group_name_H-M   'P 1'
#
loop_
_entity.id
_entity.type
_entity.pdbx_description
1 polymer ?
#
loop_
_entity_poly.entity_id
_entity_poly.type
_entity_poly.pdbx_seq_one_letter_code
_entity_poly.pdbx_strand_id
1 'polypeptide(L)'
;MINSITQIESLAPAQEVRALEYFIRKTAPALGGFFDVYFWTVQVPQLSQNDAAVRFALIAVASVHEQMETIRNILIGRTRADKDAIGAKQLLGFNQYNSAVGRIAAQICSGTRPVEVTLACCILFICFDFLRGNFTTALLHLRSSLRIAKALQEYAITTSMHSIFKENIFRTFEHLSFQLTATHKPSLGSKLDFPSWEAQQADDREFLDLSSANRSLDSLSRVIFTFAMRSGQLHQPSLPSEIRADLEEERRRLLNALLLWDLNSRPSLLET
;
A
#
# COMPACT_ATOMS: atom_id res chain seq x y z
N MET A 1 -9.40 22.13 -17.96
CA MET A 1 -10.10 21.21 -17.03
C MET A 1 -9.89 21.67 -15.59
N ILE A 2 -10.51 22.78 -15.16
CA ILE A 2 -10.30 23.38 -13.81
C ILE A 2 -11.61 23.38 -12.97
N ASN A 3 -12.75 22.98 -13.54
CA ASN A 3 -14.07 23.20 -12.94
C ASN A 3 -14.54 22.15 -11.91
N SER A 4 -13.75 21.11 -11.61
CA SER A 4 -14.20 19.98 -10.77
C SER A 4 -13.75 20.06 -9.30
N ILE A 5 -12.81 20.96 -8.97
CA ILE A 5 -12.32 21.17 -7.60
C ILE A 5 -13.25 22.12 -6.82
N THR A 6 -13.84 23.10 -7.52
CA THR A 6 -14.73 24.12 -6.93
C THR A 6 -16.02 23.56 -6.34
N GLN A 7 -16.47 22.37 -6.77
CA GLN A 7 -17.68 21.74 -6.22
C GLN A 7 -17.43 21.01 -4.89
N ILE A 8 -16.18 20.65 -4.59
CA ILE A 8 -15.76 20.04 -3.32
C ILE A 8 -15.54 21.13 -2.26
N GLU A 9 -15.10 22.31 -2.67
CA GLU A 9 -14.85 23.47 -1.80
C GLU A 9 -16.10 24.03 -1.13
N SER A 10 -17.30 23.87 -1.71
CA SER A 10 -18.48 24.63 -1.27
C SER A 10 -19.24 24.05 -0.07
N LEU A 11 -18.89 22.87 0.45
CA LEU A 11 -19.63 22.23 1.57
C LEU A 11 -18.77 21.49 2.61
N ALA A 12 -17.49 21.22 2.32
CA ALA A 12 -16.61 20.49 3.24
C ALA A 12 -15.86 21.47 4.18
N PRO A 13 -15.65 21.14 5.47
CA PRO A 13 -14.78 21.90 6.35
C PRO A 13 -13.41 22.15 5.71
N ALA A 14 -12.83 23.34 5.91
CA ALA A 14 -11.54 23.73 5.28
C ALA A 14 -10.41 22.70 5.53
N GLN A 15 -10.45 22.01 6.66
CA GLN A 15 -9.50 20.96 7.01
C GLN A 15 -9.64 19.70 6.12
N GLU A 16 -10.87 19.34 5.74
CA GLU A 16 -11.14 18.22 4.83
C GLU A 16 -10.66 18.54 3.41
N VAL A 17 -10.94 19.76 2.92
CA VAL A 17 -10.49 20.22 1.60
C VAL A 17 -8.97 20.16 1.51
N ARG A 18 -8.27 20.67 2.54
CA ARG A 18 -6.81 20.59 2.62
C ARG A 18 -6.30 19.15 2.60
N ALA A 19 -6.92 18.26 3.36
CA ALA A 19 -6.52 16.85 3.41
C ALA A 19 -6.75 16.15 2.07
N LEU A 20 -7.84 16.46 1.36
CA LEU A 20 -8.10 15.97 0.01
C LEU A 20 -7.03 16.46 -0.98
N GLU A 21 -6.68 17.74 -0.94
CA GLU A 21 -5.60 18.29 -1.76
C GLU A 21 -4.26 17.61 -1.45
N TYR A 22 -3.95 17.46 -0.16
CA TYR A 22 -2.74 16.78 0.28
C TYR A 22 -2.70 15.32 -0.20
N PHE A 23 -3.84 14.63 -0.20
CA PHE A 23 -3.92 13.29 -0.77
C PHE A 23 -3.51 13.29 -2.23
N ILE A 24 -4.13 14.14 -3.05
CA ILE A 24 -3.87 14.19 -4.50
C ILE A 24 -2.41 14.56 -4.79
N ARG A 25 -1.85 15.53 -4.06
CA ARG A 25 -0.53 16.10 -4.38
C ARG A 25 0.65 15.32 -3.77
N LYS A 26 0.43 14.61 -2.67
CA LYS A 26 1.51 13.99 -1.89
C LYS A 26 1.27 12.52 -1.59
N THR A 27 0.09 12.17 -1.07
CA THR A 27 -0.19 10.80 -0.63
C THR A 27 -0.35 9.84 -1.81
N ALA A 28 -1.18 10.18 -2.79
CA ALA A 28 -1.44 9.33 -3.96
C ALA A 28 -0.18 9.10 -4.80
N PRO A 29 0.69 10.10 -5.08
CA PRO A 29 1.97 9.84 -5.74
C PRO A 29 2.92 8.98 -4.90
N ALA A 30 2.97 9.21 -3.58
CA ALA A 30 3.81 8.40 -2.70
C ALA A 30 3.36 6.94 -2.72
N LEU A 31 2.07 6.67 -2.55
CA LEU A 31 1.49 5.32 -2.64
C LEU A 31 1.64 4.75 -4.05
N GLY A 32 1.39 5.54 -5.10
CA GLY A 32 1.58 5.14 -6.49
C GLY A 32 3.01 4.77 -6.83
N GLY A 33 4.03 5.32 -6.16
CA GLY A 33 5.41 4.88 -6.30
C GLY A 33 5.68 3.48 -5.74
N PHE A 34 4.88 3.03 -4.76
CA PHE A 34 4.94 1.69 -4.17
C PHE A 34 3.95 0.70 -4.79
N PHE A 35 2.99 1.19 -5.60
CA PHE A 35 1.85 0.43 -6.10
C PHE A 35 1.51 0.88 -7.54
N ASP A 36 0.25 0.75 -7.95
CA ASP A 36 -0.21 1.24 -9.25
C ASP A 36 -0.53 2.75 -9.21
N VAL A 37 0.19 3.54 -10.02
CA VAL A 37 0.03 5.00 -10.06
C VAL A 37 -1.39 5.41 -10.47
N TYR A 38 -1.97 4.72 -11.45
CA TYR A 38 -3.30 5.06 -11.97
C TYR A 38 -4.40 4.80 -10.93
N PHE A 39 -4.31 3.68 -10.22
CA PHE A 39 -5.20 3.32 -9.12
C PHE A 39 -5.24 4.42 -8.06
N TRP A 40 -4.08 4.86 -7.58
CA TRP A 40 -3.99 5.83 -6.49
C TRP A 40 -4.28 7.27 -6.91
N THR A 41 -3.86 7.67 -8.11
CA THR A 41 -3.99 9.07 -8.58
C THR A 41 -5.31 9.35 -9.31
N VAL A 42 -5.99 8.31 -9.81
CA VAL A 42 -7.23 8.45 -10.59
C VAL A 42 -8.38 7.66 -9.97
N GLN A 43 -8.26 6.35 -9.83
CA GLN A 43 -9.41 5.49 -9.51
C GLN A 43 -9.91 5.70 -8.07
N VAL A 44 -9.02 5.72 -7.08
CA VAL A 44 -9.38 5.97 -5.67
C VAL A 44 -9.99 7.36 -5.47
N PRO A 45 -9.39 8.46 -6.01
CA PRO A 45 -10.01 9.78 -5.98
C PRO A 45 -11.40 9.83 -6.62
N GLN A 46 -11.60 9.22 -7.80
CA GLN A 46 -12.90 9.18 -8.46
C GLN A 46 -13.94 8.44 -7.61
N LEU A 47 -13.57 7.31 -7.01
CA LEU A 47 -14.46 6.55 -6.14
C LEU A 47 -14.86 7.35 -4.90
N SER A 48 -13.94 8.14 -4.33
CA SER A 48 -14.21 9.03 -3.18
C SER A 48 -15.22 10.15 -3.47
N GLN A 49 -15.36 10.55 -4.74
CA GLN A 49 -16.37 11.52 -5.14
C GLN A 49 -17.77 10.92 -5.07
N ASN A 50 -17.89 9.62 -5.37
CA ASN A 50 -19.18 8.93 -5.43
C ASN A 50 -19.56 8.25 -4.12
N ASP A 51 -18.60 7.89 -3.27
CA ASP A 51 -18.85 7.22 -1.99
C ASP A 51 -18.17 7.94 -0.82
N ALA A 52 -18.98 8.38 0.15
CA ALA A 52 -18.49 9.11 1.31
C ALA A 52 -17.64 8.26 2.27
N ALA A 53 -17.80 6.93 2.32
CA ALA A 53 -16.95 6.09 3.15
C ALA A 53 -15.51 6.08 2.61
N VAL A 54 -15.36 5.99 1.28
CA VAL A 54 -14.06 6.09 0.61
C VAL A 54 -13.46 7.48 0.82
N ARG A 55 -14.28 8.54 0.76
CA ARG A 55 -13.84 9.90 1.05
C ARG A 55 -13.28 10.07 2.46
N PHE A 56 -14.02 9.60 3.47
CA PHE A 56 -13.58 9.65 4.85
C PHE A 56 -12.28 8.85 5.05
N ALA A 57 -12.18 7.65 4.49
CA ALA A 57 -10.96 6.84 4.57
C ALA A 57 -9.76 7.53 3.89
N LEU A 58 -9.97 8.16 2.74
CA LEU A 58 -8.95 8.90 1.99
C LEU A 58 -8.45 10.11 2.80
N ILE A 59 -9.34 10.91 3.37
CA ILE A 59 -9.00 12.04 4.25
C ILE A 59 -8.20 11.54 5.47
N ALA A 60 -8.59 10.39 6.04
CA ALA A 60 -7.90 9.80 7.17
C ALA A 60 -6.43 9.48 6.85
N VAL A 61 -6.19 8.79 5.73
CA VAL A 61 -4.83 8.45 5.26
C VAL A 61 -4.02 9.71 4.99
N ALA A 62 -4.61 10.70 4.32
CA ALA A 62 -3.93 11.95 4.02
C ALA A 62 -3.51 12.71 5.29
N SER A 63 -4.40 12.79 6.27
CA SER A 63 -4.15 13.50 7.53
C SER A 63 -2.99 12.89 8.32
N VAL A 64 -2.92 11.55 8.37
CA VAL A 64 -1.81 10.85 9.03
C VAL A 64 -0.51 10.95 8.22
N HIS A 65 -0.58 10.87 6.89
CA HIS A 65 0.61 11.05 6.06
C HIS A 65 1.21 12.45 6.24
N GLU A 66 0.36 13.49 6.26
CA GLU A 66 0.78 14.87 6.52
C GLU A 66 1.35 15.03 7.94
N GLN A 67 0.76 14.37 8.94
CA GLN A 67 1.30 14.33 10.29
C GLN A 67 2.70 13.72 10.33
N MET A 68 2.90 12.57 9.68
CA MET A 68 4.17 11.88 9.59
C MET A 68 5.24 12.74 8.91
N GLU A 69 4.91 13.40 7.79
CA GLU A 69 5.84 14.31 7.12
C GLU A 69 6.19 15.52 8.00
N THR A 70 5.21 16.07 8.73
CA THR A 70 5.43 17.17 9.69
C THR A 70 6.42 16.74 10.77
N ILE A 71 6.22 15.57 11.38
CA ILE A 71 7.13 15.01 12.40
C ILE A 71 8.53 14.80 11.82
N ARG A 72 8.62 14.20 10.62
CA ARG A 72 9.90 13.99 9.93
C ARG A 72 10.65 15.30 9.73
N ASN A 73 9.98 16.34 9.25
CA ASN A 73 10.59 17.66 9.02
C ASN A 73 11.07 18.33 10.31
N ILE A 74 10.40 18.07 11.43
CA ILE A 74 10.85 18.53 12.76
C ILE A 74 12.13 17.79 13.18
N LEU A 75 12.15 16.46 13.05
CA LEU A 75 13.31 15.63 13.44
C LEU A 75 14.58 15.99 12.68
N ILE A 76 14.46 16.38 11.40
CA ILE A 76 15.61 16.81 10.57
C ILE A 76 15.87 18.31 10.60
N GLY A 77 15.20 19.06 11.50
CA GLY A 77 15.44 20.49 11.70
C GLY A 77 14.93 21.42 10.59
N ARG A 78 14.07 20.95 9.68
CA ARG A 78 13.49 21.77 8.59
C ARG A 78 12.28 22.60 9.02
N THR A 79 11.64 22.26 10.14
CA THR A 79 10.45 22.96 10.65
C THR A 79 10.44 22.93 12.17
N ARG A 80 9.85 23.95 12.80
CA ARG A 80 9.68 23.99 14.26
C ARG A 80 8.54 23.07 14.69
N ALA A 81 8.66 22.51 15.88
CA ALA A 81 7.60 21.68 16.45
C ALA A 81 6.38 22.54 16.80
N ASP A 82 5.24 22.21 16.19
CA ASP A 82 3.91 22.73 16.54
C ASP A 82 3.04 21.56 16.97
N LYS A 83 2.90 21.39 18.30
CA LYS A 83 2.16 20.26 18.88
C LYS A 83 0.67 20.33 18.56
N ASP A 84 0.11 21.52 18.46
CA ASP A 84 -1.32 21.71 18.21
C ASP A 84 -1.64 21.36 16.76
N ALA A 85 -0.80 21.78 15.81
CA ALA A 85 -0.95 21.39 14.41
C ALA A 85 -0.77 19.88 14.18
N ILE A 86 0.14 19.23 14.92
CA ILE A 86 0.30 17.76 14.88
C ILE A 86 -0.93 17.06 15.45
N GLY A 87 -1.42 17.51 16.62
CA GLY A 87 -2.60 16.96 17.28
C GLY A 87 -3.88 17.12 16.46
N ALA A 88 -4.05 18.27 15.79
CA ALA A 88 -5.19 18.53 14.92
C ALA A 88 -5.27 17.54 13.74
N LYS A 89 -4.14 17.28 13.06
CA LYS A 89 -4.06 16.30 11.96
C LYS A 89 -4.35 14.88 12.45
N GLN A 90 -3.82 14.52 13.62
CA GLN A 90 -4.09 13.22 14.23
C GLN A 90 -5.59 13.03 14.52
N LEU A 91 -6.21 14.03 15.17
CA LEU A 91 -7.62 13.99 15.54
C LEU A 91 -8.52 13.91 14.31
N LEU A 92 -8.25 14.73 13.29
CA LEU A 92 -8.96 14.68 12.01
C LEU A 92 -8.85 13.28 11.39
N GLY A 93 -7.63 12.73 11.33
CA GLY A 93 -7.38 11.41 10.78
C GLY A 93 -8.20 10.31 11.47
N PHE A 94 -8.22 10.30 12.80
CA PHE A 94 -9.01 9.35 13.58
C PHE A 94 -10.52 9.48 13.40
N ASN A 95 -11.03 10.71 13.44
CA ASN A 95 -12.47 10.96 13.31
C ASN A 95 -12.95 10.47 11.95
N GLN A 96 -12.20 10.76 10.89
CA GLN A 96 -12.51 10.35 9.53
C GLN A 96 -12.39 8.84 9.34
N TYR A 97 -11.37 8.21 9.92
CA TYR A 97 -11.25 6.76 9.95
C TYR A 97 -12.49 6.09 10.60
N ASN A 98 -12.91 6.58 11.77
CA ASN A 98 -14.09 6.04 12.47
C ASN A 98 -15.38 6.27 11.68
N SER A 99 -15.55 7.45 11.06
CA SER A 99 -16.70 7.73 10.19
C SER A 99 -16.73 6.80 8.97
N ALA A 100 -15.58 6.50 8.37
CA ALA A 100 -15.48 5.55 7.27
C ALA A 100 -15.89 4.13 7.70
N VAL A 101 -15.37 3.65 8.83
CA VAL A 101 -15.70 2.33 9.40
C VAL A 101 -17.20 2.24 9.70
N GLY A 102 -17.77 3.23 10.38
CA GLY A 102 -19.20 3.27 10.70
C GLY A 102 -20.08 3.27 9.45
N ARG A 103 -19.68 4.01 8.41
CA ARG A 103 -20.44 4.08 7.17
C ARG A 103 -20.38 2.78 6.37
N ILE A 104 -19.21 2.15 6.28
CA ILE A 104 -19.12 0.81 5.67
C ILE A 104 -19.93 -0.19 6.46
N ALA A 105 -19.84 -0.21 7.79
CA ALA A 105 -20.64 -1.09 8.64
C ALA A 105 -22.14 -0.95 8.36
N ALA A 106 -22.65 0.28 8.19
CA ALA A 106 -24.04 0.51 7.82
C ALA A 106 -24.39 0.01 6.39
N GLN A 107 -23.50 0.23 5.42
CA GLN A 107 -23.66 -0.33 4.07
C GLN A 107 -23.62 -1.86 4.08
N ILE A 108 -22.85 -2.47 5.00
CA ILE A 108 -22.83 -3.91 5.21
C ILE A 108 -24.20 -4.42 5.64
N CYS A 109 -24.74 -3.84 6.71
CA CYS A 109 -25.99 -4.29 7.30
C CYS A 109 -27.20 -4.06 6.38
N SER A 110 -27.17 -3.03 5.54
CA SER A 110 -28.25 -2.72 4.60
C SER A 110 -28.21 -3.51 3.29
N GLY A 111 -27.15 -4.28 3.02
CA GLY A 111 -26.99 -5.05 1.77
C GLY A 111 -26.78 -4.20 0.51
N THR A 112 -26.60 -2.89 0.64
CA THR A 112 -26.48 -1.93 -0.49
C THR A 112 -25.06 -1.73 -0.99
N ARG A 113 -24.13 -2.61 -0.62
CA ARG A 113 -22.70 -2.31 -0.66
C ARG A 113 -22.05 -2.68 -2.01
N PRO A 114 -21.44 -1.73 -2.72
CA PRO A 114 -20.55 -2.06 -3.83
C PRO A 114 -19.28 -2.76 -3.30
N VAL A 115 -18.87 -3.82 -3.99
CA VAL A 115 -17.65 -4.57 -3.67
C VAL A 115 -16.42 -3.67 -3.73
N GLU A 116 -16.38 -2.81 -4.74
CA GLU A 116 -15.29 -1.90 -5.07
C GLU A 116 -15.05 -0.90 -3.94
N VAL A 117 -16.13 -0.34 -3.37
CA VAL A 117 -16.09 0.56 -2.21
C VAL A 117 -15.49 -0.16 -0.99
N THR A 118 -15.89 -1.41 -0.77
CA THR A 118 -15.40 -2.20 0.36
C THR A 118 -13.89 -2.41 0.27
N LEU A 119 -13.43 -2.89 -0.90
CA LEU A 119 -12.04 -3.23 -1.10
C LEU A 119 -11.14 -1.98 -1.09
N ALA A 120 -11.60 -0.87 -1.68
CA ALA A 120 -10.90 0.41 -1.63
C ALA A 120 -10.73 0.91 -0.19
N CYS A 121 -11.80 0.89 0.61
CA CYS A 121 -11.70 1.27 2.02
C CYS A 121 -10.83 0.31 2.82
N CYS A 122 -10.87 -1.00 2.57
CA CYS A 122 -9.97 -1.95 3.21
C CYS A 122 -8.50 -1.57 2.96
N ILE A 123 -8.12 -1.27 1.71
CA ILE A 123 -6.75 -0.82 1.40
C ILE A 123 -6.43 0.48 2.14
N LEU A 124 -7.33 1.47 2.12
CA LEU A 124 -7.12 2.74 2.81
C LEU A 124 -6.97 2.57 4.33
N PHE A 125 -7.73 1.65 4.95
CA PHE A 125 -7.59 1.32 6.38
C PHE A 125 -6.24 0.66 6.68
N ILE A 126 -5.78 -0.25 5.83
CA ILE A 126 -4.45 -0.85 5.97
C ILE A 126 -3.37 0.24 5.87
N CYS A 127 -3.45 1.14 4.88
CA CYS A 127 -2.52 2.26 4.76
C CYS A 127 -2.55 3.18 5.98
N PHE A 128 -3.74 3.47 6.51
CA PHE A 128 -3.92 4.28 7.71
C PHE A 128 -3.25 3.64 8.93
N ASP A 129 -3.53 2.36 9.20
CA ASP A 129 -2.92 1.64 10.32
C ASP A 129 -1.40 1.48 10.14
N PHE A 130 -0.93 1.24 8.92
CA PHE A 130 0.49 1.15 8.60
C PHE A 130 1.23 2.46 8.89
N LEU A 131 0.72 3.59 8.40
CA LEU A 131 1.32 4.92 8.64
C LEU A 131 1.37 5.30 10.12
N ARG A 132 0.48 4.74 10.94
CA ARG A 132 0.46 4.93 12.39
C ARG A 132 1.30 3.91 13.16
N GLY A 133 1.93 2.96 12.47
CA GLY A 133 2.69 1.86 13.08
C GLY A 133 1.82 0.79 13.75
N ASN A 134 0.51 0.78 13.51
CA ASN A 134 -0.43 -0.21 14.05
C ASN A 134 -0.50 -1.45 13.16
N PHE A 135 0.62 -2.16 13.04
CA PHE A 135 0.76 -3.28 12.11
C PHE A 135 -0.19 -4.46 12.43
N THR A 136 -0.55 -4.65 13.70
CA THR A 136 -1.51 -5.70 14.10
C THR A 136 -2.89 -5.46 13.50
N THR A 137 -3.43 -4.24 13.61
CA THR A 137 -4.73 -3.91 13.01
C THR A 137 -4.66 -3.89 11.49
N ALA A 138 -3.56 -3.38 10.90
CA ALA A 138 -3.33 -3.45 9.47
C ALA A 138 -3.38 -4.91 8.95
N LEU A 139 -2.76 -5.85 9.66
CA LEU A 139 -2.77 -7.28 9.32
C LEU A 139 -4.17 -7.91 9.46
N LEU A 140 -4.93 -7.51 10.47
CA LEU A 140 -6.32 -7.94 10.64
C LEU A 140 -7.22 -7.46 9.49
N HIS A 141 -7.09 -6.19 9.09
CA HIS A 141 -7.80 -5.64 7.93
C HIS A 141 -7.43 -6.37 6.66
N LEU A 142 -6.13 -6.62 6.45
CA LEU A 142 -5.64 -7.37 5.31
C LEU A 142 -6.24 -8.79 5.25
N ARG A 143 -6.18 -9.56 6.34
CA ARG A 143 -6.79 -10.90 6.42
C ARG A 143 -8.27 -10.89 6.09
N SER A 144 -8.99 -9.93 6.67
CA SER A 144 -10.43 -9.79 6.46
C SER A 144 -10.74 -9.44 5.01
N SER A 145 -9.95 -8.53 4.42
CA SER A 145 -10.10 -8.10 3.03
C SER A 145 -9.82 -9.22 2.03
N LEU A 146 -8.81 -10.06 2.26
CA LEU A 146 -8.50 -11.22 1.40
C LEU A 146 -9.63 -12.26 1.45
N ARG A 147 -10.22 -12.51 2.62
CA ARG A 147 -11.40 -13.39 2.76
C ARG A 147 -12.60 -12.86 1.97
N ILE A 148 -12.87 -11.55 2.09
CA ILE A 148 -13.95 -10.89 1.33
C ILE A 148 -13.67 -11.02 -0.16
N ALA A 149 -12.45 -10.72 -0.59
CA ALA A 149 -12.08 -10.72 -1.99
C ALA A 149 -12.16 -12.13 -2.61
N LYS A 150 -11.75 -13.18 -1.88
CA LYS A 150 -11.91 -14.58 -2.30
C LYS A 150 -13.38 -14.98 -2.45
N ALA A 151 -14.20 -14.70 -1.45
CA ALA A 151 -15.63 -15.00 -1.50
C ALA A 151 -16.34 -14.30 -2.68
N LEU A 152 -15.87 -13.11 -3.05
CA LEU A 152 -16.39 -12.36 -4.19
C LEU A 152 -15.89 -12.87 -5.54
N GLN A 153 -14.67 -13.41 -5.60
CA GLN A 153 -14.12 -14.04 -6.81
C GLN A 153 -14.90 -15.32 -7.17
N GLU A 154 -15.29 -16.11 -6.17
CA GLU A 154 -16.12 -17.30 -6.32
C GLU A 154 -17.54 -16.96 -6.85
N TYR A 155 -18.01 -15.72 -6.63
CA TYR A 155 -19.34 -15.24 -7.06
C TYR A 155 -19.34 -14.50 -8.42
N ALA A 156 -18.17 -14.03 -8.89
CA ALA A 156 -18.06 -13.05 -9.97
C ALA A 156 -17.61 -13.62 -11.34
N ILE A 157 -18.13 -14.79 -11.73
CA ILE A 157 -17.87 -15.39 -13.06
C ILE A 157 -18.43 -14.52 -14.23
N THR A 158 -19.16 -13.41 -13.98
CA THR A 158 -20.05 -12.80 -14.98
C THR A 158 -19.89 -11.32 -15.37
N THR A 159 -18.86 -10.54 -14.97
CA THR A 159 -18.80 -9.11 -15.40
C THR A 159 -17.39 -8.61 -15.78
N SER A 160 -17.21 -8.25 -17.06
CA SER A 160 -15.90 -8.04 -17.71
C SER A 160 -15.36 -6.59 -17.76
N MET A 161 -15.84 -5.66 -16.93
CA MET A 161 -15.31 -4.27 -16.93
C MET A 161 -14.54 -3.87 -15.65
N HIS A 162 -14.37 -4.80 -14.70
CA HIS A 162 -13.79 -4.55 -13.37
C HIS A 162 -12.49 -5.32 -13.06
N SER A 163 -11.91 -5.99 -14.06
CA SER A 163 -10.71 -6.83 -13.85
C SER A 163 -9.50 -6.02 -13.41
N ILE A 164 -9.19 -4.88 -14.04
CA ILE A 164 -7.97 -4.09 -13.74
C ILE A 164 -8.03 -3.44 -12.36
N PHE A 165 -9.16 -2.86 -11.96
CA PHE A 165 -9.32 -2.27 -10.62
C PHE A 165 -9.20 -3.34 -9.54
N LYS A 166 -9.85 -4.49 -9.73
CA LYS A 166 -9.74 -5.63 -8.81
C LYS A 166 -8.31 -6.14 -8.76
N GLU A 167 -7.65 -6.29 -9.89
CA GLU A 167 -6.26 -6.73 -9.98
C GLU A 167 -5.29 -5.78 -9.26
N ASN A 168 -5.43 -4.48 -9.45
CA ASN A 168 -4.62 -3.47 -8.75
C ASN A 168 -4.83 -3.51 -7.24
N ILE A 169 -6.06 -3.75 -6.79
CA ILE A 169 -6.39 -3.97 -5.38
C ILE A 169 -5.69 -5.20 -4.83
N PHE A 170 -5.76 -6.33 -5.54
CA PHE A 170 -5.12 -7.57 -5.12
C PHE A 170 -3.60 -7.43 -5.04
N ARG A 171 -2.96 -6.84 -6.05
CA ARG A 171 -1.53 -6.54 -6.04
C ARG A 171 -1.16 -5.64 -4.85
N THR A 172 -1.98 -4.62 -4.58
CA THR A 172 -1.76 -3.72 -3.43
C THR A 172 -1.83 -4.48 -2.10
N PHE A 173 -2.82 -5.36 -1.91
CA PHE A 173 -2.91 -6.18 -0.69
C PHE A 173 -1.70 -7.08 -0.51
N GLU A 174 -1.20 -7.65 -1.58
CA GLU A 174 -0.13 -8.63 -1.53
C GLU A 174 1.24 -7.99 -1.30
N HIS A 175 1.48 -6.80 -1.85
CA HIS A 175 2.64 -5.99 -1.47
C HIS A 175 2.55 -5.47 -0.02
N LEU A 176 1.39 -4.99 0.42
CA LEU A 176 1.16 -4.59 1.84
C LEU A 176 1.36 -5.77 2.80
N SER A 177 0.91 -6.96 2.42
CA SER A 177 1.10 -8.18 3.20
C SER A 177 2.56 -8.52 3.42
N PHE A 178 3.33 -8.43 2.34
CA PHE A 178 4.74 -8.69 2.38
C PHE A 178 5.45 -7.67 3.28
N GLN A 179 5.17 -6.36 3.12
CA GLN A 179 5.72 -5.31 3.97
C GLN A 179 5.32 -5.45 5.45
N LEU A 180 4.09 -5.88 5.75
CA LEU A 180 3.62 -6.08 7.13
C LEU A 180 4.24 -7.30 7.80
N THR A 181 4.39 -8.40 7.05
CA THR A 181 5.11 -9.60 7.52
C THR A 181 6.59 -9.30 7.71
N ALA A 182 7.10 -8.31 6.96
CA ALA A 182 8.47 -7.91 7.00
C ALA A 182 8.86 -7.07 8.22
N THR A 183 8.01 -6.13 8.60
CA THR A 183 8.27 -5.22 9.71
C THR A 183 7.89 -5.80 11.07
N HIS A 184 7.01 -6.81 11.09
CA HIS A 184 6.55 -7.46 12.33
C HIS A 184 7.23 -8.82 12.53
N LYS A 185 8.07 -8.97 13.57
CA LYS A 185 8.53 -10.31 14.03
C LYS A 185 7.27 -11.16 14.29
N PRO A 186 7.08 -12.30 13.63
CA PRO A 186 5.83 -13.05 13.77
C PRO A 186 5.78 -13.67 15.16
N SER A 187 5.04 -13.04 16.08
CA SER A 187 4.51 -13.74 17.25
C SER A 187 3.33 -14.59 16.79
N LEU A 188 3.63 -15.88 16.61
CA LEU A 188 2.72 -17.02 16.76
C LEU A 188 1.54 -17.16 15.76
N GLY A 189 1.73 -18.06 14.79
CA GLY A 189 0.75 -19.14 14.58
C GLY A 189 -0.25 -19.05 13.43
N SER A 190 -0.23 -18.04 12.56
CA SER A 190 -1.17 -18.01 11.42
C SER A 190 -0.42 -17.91 10.08
N LYS A 191 -0.27 -19.07 9.43
CA LYS A 191 -0.06 -19.16 7.99
C LYS A 191 -1.16 -18.32 7.33
N LEU A 192 -0.77 -17.21 6.73
CA LEU A 192 -1.64 -16.52 5.80
C LEU A 192 -1.65 -17.38 4.54
N ASP A 193 -2.75 -18.10 4.30
CA ASP A 193 -2.92 -18.82 3.03
C ASP A 193 -3.31 -17.79 1.96
N PHE A 194 -2.34 -17.48 1.10
CA PHE A 194 -2.51 -16.57 -0.03
C PHE A 194 -2.90 -17.37 -1.28
N PRO A 195 -3.74 -16.80 -2.17
CA PRO A 195 -3.85 -17.32 -3.53
C PRO A 195 -2.48 -17.23 -4.21
N SER A 196 -1.99 -18.35 -4.74
CA SER A 196 -0.75 -18.41 -5.51
C SER A 196 -0.96 -17.76 -6.89
N TRP A 197 -0.84 -16.43 -6.97
CA TRP A 197 -0.52 -15.79 -8.25
C TRP A 197 1.01 -15.70 -8.26
N GLU A 198 1.63 -16.69 -8.91
CA GLU A 198 3.07 -16.87 -8.91
C GLU A 198 3.74 -15.70 -9.65
N ALA A 199 4.81 -15.18 -9.06
CA ALA A 199 5.65 -14.17 -9.66
C ALA A 199 6.15 -14.68 -11.03
N GLN A 200 5.65 -14.10 -12.11
CA GLN A 200 6.27 -14.26 -13.41
C GLN A 200 7.71 -13.78 -13.31
N GLN A 201 8.64 -14.69 -13.56
CA GLN A 201 10.07 -14.38 -13.67
C GLN A 201 10.21 -13.20 -14.64
N ALA A 202 10.92 -12.16 -14.17
CA ALA A 202 11.26 -11.03 -15.02
C ALA A 202 12.07 -11.55 -16.20
N ASP A 203 11.52 -11.42 -17.40
CA ASP A 203 12.20 -11.69 -18.66
C ASP A 203 13.46 -10.79 -18.74
N ASP A 204 14.55 -11.29 -19.32
CA ASP A 204 15.89 -10.66 -19.39
C ASP A 204 15.95 -9.41 -20.31
N ARG A 205 14.88 -8.62 -20.39
CA ARG A 205 14.76 -7.44 -21.26
C ARG A 205 14.70 -6.15 -20.46
N GLU A 206 15.18 -5.06 -21.06
CA GLU A 206 15.00 -3.69 -20.56
C GLU A 206 13.54 -3.42 -20.19
N PHE A 207 13.32 -2.62 -19.13
CA PHE A 207 11.98 -2.30 -18.67
C PHE A 207 11.25 -1.43 -19.70
N LEU A 208 10.16 -1.94 -20.27
CA LEU A 208 9.33 -1.23 -21.26
C LEU A 208 8.72 0.06 -20.68
N ASP A 209 8.43 0.07 -19.38
CA ASP A 209 7.88 1.22 -18.66
C ASP A 209 8.23 1.19 -17.17
N LEU A 210 8.02 2.32 -16.48
CA LEU A 210 8.23 2.44 -15.03
C LEU A 210 7.44 1.41 -14.23
N SER A 211 6.27 1.00 -14.73
CA SER A 211 5.41 0.00 -14.08
C SER A 211 6.07 -1.39 -14.10
N SER A 212 6.72 -1.78 -15.19
CA SER A 212 7.47 -3.03 -15.35
C SER A 212 8.73 -3.05 -14.50
N ALA A 213 9.45 -1.92 -14.42
CA ALA A 213 10.57 -1.75 -13.50
C ALA A 213 10.13 -1.92 -12.04
N ASN A 214 9.04 -1.27 -11.64
CA ASN A 214 8.49 -1.38 -10.29
C ASN A 214 8.03 -2.80 -9.96
N ARG A 215 7.39 -3.53 -10.90
CA ARG A 215 7.00 -4.94 -10.70
C ARG A 215 8.21 -5.84 -10.47
N SER A 216 9.28 -5.63 -11.24
CA SER A 216 10.51 -6.41 -11.08
C SER A 216 11.21 -6.08 -9.76
N LEU A 217 11.24 -4.80 -9.37
CA LEU A 217 11.82 -4.38 -8.09
C LEU A 217 11.05 -4.94 -6.90
N ASP A 218 9.71 -4.93 -6.98
CA ASP A 218 8.85 -5.51 -5.96
C ASP A 218 9.17 -7.01 -5.79
N SER A 219 9.19 -7.77 -6.88
CA SER A 219 9.57 -9.18 -6.85
C SER A 219 10.94 -9.42 -6.21
N LEU A 220 11.96 -8.64 -6.60
CA LEU A 220 13.30 -8.73 -6.00
C LEU A 220 13.28 -8.39 -4.51
N SER A 221 12.58 -7.32 -4.12
CA SER A 221 12.44 -6.92 -2.73
C SER A 221 11.83 -8.04 -1.88
N ARG A 222 10.87 -8.79 -2.46
CA ARG A 222 10.22 -9.93 -1.82
C ARG A 222 11.19 -11.06 -1.49
N VAL A 223 12.02 -11.43 -2.46
CA VAL A 223 13.00 -12.50 -2.29
C VAL A 223 14.14 -12.08 -1.35
N ILE A 224 14.69 -10.87 -1.52
CA ILE A 224 15.78 -10.33 -0.69
C ILE A 224 15.37 -10.26 0.77
N PHE A 225 14.17 -9.78 1.04
CA PHE A 225 13.67 -9.68 2.38
C PHE A 225 13.40 -11.06 3.02
N THR A 226 12.83 -11.99 2.26
CA THR A 226 12.58 -13.37 2.72
C THR A 226 13.90 -14.03 3.11
N PHE A 227 14.94 -13.83 2.29
CA PHE A 227 16.31 -14.22 2.61
C PHE A 227 16.83 -13.54 3.88
N ALA A 228 16.67 -12.22 4.02
CA ALA A 228 17.14 -11.46 5.18
C ALA A 228 16.48 -11.94 6.49
N MET A 229 15.18 -12.23 6.48
CA MET A 229 14.46 -12.78 7.65
C MET A 229 14.90 -14.19 8.00
N ARG A 230 15.04 -15.08 7.00
CA ARG A 230 15.54 -16.45 7.22
C ARG A 230 16.97 -16.43 7.76
N SER A 231 17.84 -15.59 7.19
CA SER A 231 19.21 -15.40 7.65
C SER A 231 19.28 -14.81 9.07
N GLY A 232 18.36 -13.92 9.43
CA GLY A 232 18.26 -13.35 10.78
C GLY A 232 17.76 -14.36 11.84
N GLN A 233 16.86 -15.28 11.46
CA GLN A 233 16.40 -16.37 12.33
C GLN A 233 17.47 -17.46 12.52
N LEU A 234 18.30 -17.65 11.50
CA LEU A 234 19.44 -18.58 11.50
C LEU A 234 20.71 -17.97 12.12
N HIS A 235 20.64 -16.83 12.81
CA HIS A 235 21.75 -16.33 13.63
C HIS A 235 21.92 -17.19 14.89
N GLN A 236 22.45 -18.40 14.71
CA GLN A 236 23.00 -19.23 15.78
C GLN A 236 24.49 -19.48 15.50
N PRO A 237 25.38 -19.40 16.50
CA PRO A 237 26.82 -19.59 16.32
C PRO A 237 27.23 -21.00 15.85
N SER A 238 26.29 -21.96 15.80
CA SER A 238 26.51 -23.37 15.47
C SER A 238 25.76 -23.83 14.20
N LEU A 239 25.64 -23.00 13.17
CA LEU A 239 25.05 -23.45 11.90
C LEU A 239 26.00 -24.42 11.16
N PRO A 240 25.50 -25.58 10.67
CA PRO A 240 26.23 -26.47 9.78
C PRO A 240 26.87 -25.74 8.59
N SER A 241 28.06 -26.16 8.18
CA SER A 241 28.84 -25.53 7.09
C SER A 241 28.11 -25.53 5.75
N GLU A 242 27.33 -26.57 5.47
CA GLU A 242 26.53 -26.71 4.24
C GLU A 242 25.44 -25.62 4.16
N ILE A 243 24.67 -25.43 5.24
CA ILE A 243 23.62 -24.40 5.32
C ILE A 243 24.21 -23.00 5.18
N ARG A 244 25.43 -22.79 5.68
CA ARG A 244 26.15 -21.51 5.56
C ARG A 244 26.57 -21.23 4.11
N ALA A 245 27.11 -22.24 3.42
CA ALA A 245 27.48 -22.13 2.02
C ALA A 245 26.26 -21.87 1.12
N ASP A 246 25.14 -22.53 1.38
CA ASP A 246 23.88 -22.31 0.66
C ASP A 246 23.35 -20.88 0.85
N LEU A 247 23.38 -20.35 2.08
CA LEU A 247 22.98 -18.97 2.36
C LEU A 247 23.90 -17.95 1.68
N GLU A 248 25.20 -18.21 1.61
CA GLU A 248 26.17 -17.35 0.92
C GLU A 248 25.98 -17.37 -0.61
N GLU A 249 25.69 -18.53 -1.18
CA GLU A 249 25.37 -18.69 -2.59
C GLU A 249 24.09 -17.94 -2.96
N GLU A 250 23.04 -18.10 -2.16
CA GLU A 250 21.77 -17.41 -2.35
C GLU A 250 21.91 -15.89 -2.19
N ARG A 251 22.68 -15.43 -1.19
CA ARG A 251 23.05 -14.01 -1.04
C ARG A 251 23.70 -13.46 -2.30
N ARG A 252 24.63 -14.21 -2.90
CA ARG A 252 25.37 -13.79 -4.10
C ARG A 252 24.44 -13.67 -5.31
N ARG A 253 23.52 -14.62 -5.48
CA ARG A 253 22.50 -14.56 -6.54
C ARG A 253 21.59 -13.35 -6.40
N LEU A 254 21.14 -13.05 -5.19
CA LEU A 254 20.26 -11.90 -4.93
C LEU A 254 20.97 -10.55 -5.17
N LEU A 255 22.24 -10.45 -4.79
CA LEU A 255 23.05 -9.26 -5.10
C LEU A 255 23.25 -9.08 -6.62
N ASN A 256 23.50 -10.17 -7.34
CA ASN A 256 23.61 -10.11 -8.81
C ASN A 256 22.29 -9.69 -9.46
N ALA A 257 21.17 -10.21 -8.97
CA ALA A 257 19.84 -9.84 -9.49
C ALA A 257 19.51 -8.36 -9.24
N LEU A 258 19.89 -7.80 -8.08
CA LEU A 258 19.78 -6.36 -7.81
C LEU A 258 20.65 -5.51 -8.75
N LEU A 259 21.88 -5.94 -9.00
CA LEU A 259 22.81 -5.23 -9.89
C LEU A 259 22.29 -5.23 -11.34
N LEU A 260 21.77 -6.37 -11.80
CA LEU A 260 21.13 -6.46 -13.12
C LEU A 260 19.89 -5.57 -13.22
N TRP A 261 19.07 -5.52 -12.17
CA TRP A 261 17.94 -4.60 -12.11
C TRP A 261 18.36 -3.12 -12.17
N ASP A 262 19.42 -2.73 -11.45
CA ASP A 262 19.96 -1.36 -11.50
C ASP A 262 20.48 -1.01 -12.89
N LEU A 263 21.11 -1.95 -13.59
CA LEU A 263 21.57 -1.76 -14.96
C LEU A 263 20.39 -1.56 -15.92
N ASN A 264 19.34 -2.38 -15.80
CA ASN A 264 18.17 -2.35 -16.68
C ASN A 264 17.22 -1.16 -16.40
N SER A 265 17.35 -0.48 -15.26
CA SER A 265 16.52 0.68 -14.88
C SER A 265 17.16 2.02 -15.24
N ARG A 266 18.41 2.03 -15.69
CA ARG A 266 19.06 3.23 -16.21
C ARG A 266 18.58 3.48 -17.65
N PRO A 267 18.17 4.71 -18.00
CA PRO A 267 17.85 5.03 -19.38
C PRO A 267 19.10 4.81 -20.26
N SER A 268 18.91 4.14 -21.39
CA SER A 268 19.93 3.95 -22.41
C SER A 268 20.40 5.33 -22.90
N LEU A 269 21.61 5.72 -22.49
CA LEU A 269 22.26 6.99 -22.85
C LEU A 269 22.76 7.01 -24.32
N LEU A 270 22.08 6.32 -25.22
CA LEU A 270 22.49 6.16 -26.61
C LEU A 270 21.27 6.28 -27.53
N GLU A 271 20.75 7.50 -27.68
CA GLU A 271 20.16 7.99 -28.92
C GLU A 271 20.26 9.53 -28.91
N THR A 272 21.40 10.03 -29.39
CA THR A 272 21.57 11.40 -29.92
C THR A 272 22.10 11.28 -31.33
#